data_AF-A0A4R8UDY8-F1
#
_entry.id   AF-A0A4R8UDY8-F1
#
_cell.length_a   1.000
_cell.length_b   1.000
_cell.length_c   1.000
_cell.angle_alpha   90.00
_cell.angle_beta   90.00
_cell.angle_gamma   90.00
#
_symmetry.space_group_name_H-M   'P 1'
#
loop_
_entity.id
_entity.type
_entity.pdbx_description
1 polymer ?
#
loop_
_entity_poly.entity_id
_entity_poly.type
_entity_poly.pdbx_seq_one_letter_code
_entity_poly.pdbx_strand_id
1 'polypeptide(L)'
;MIPATTETAAPVPSHADADDTEAFIRSIAHELLGYFARRVIPSEDAADCLSETLLVLWRRRDRLPSEHGERRAWSYGIAHLVLAAHRRGRVRQLSLATRLREELQHRPIAPESTDDDAITALATLSLRDQELVCLVVWRD
;
A
#
# COMPACT_ATOMS: atom_id res chain seq x y z
N MET A 1 54.79 0.72 -4.55
CA MET A 1 54.20 1.75 -5.43
C MET A 1 52.80 1.27 -5.82
N ILE A 2 51.79 1.61 -5.02
CA ILE A 2 50.39 1.23 -5.23
C ILE A 2 49.68 2.46 -5.80
N PRO A 3 48.97 2.39 -6.95
CA PRO A 3 48.22 3.53 -7.44
C PRO A 3 47.04 3.78 -6.49
N ALA A 4 46.92 5.02 -6.02
CA ALA A 4 45.75 5.48 -5.28
C ALA A 4 44.54 5.41 -6.21
N THR A 5 43.57 4.57 -5.88
CA THR A 5 42.25 4.62 -6.46
C THR A 5 41.62 5.93 -6.00
N THR A 6 41.53 6.91 -6.92
CA THR A 6 40.71 8.10 -6.70
C THR A 6 39.26 7.63 -6.71
N GLU A 7 38.72 7.42 -5.51
CA GLU A 7 37.30 7.25 -5.28
C GLU A 7 36.61 8.56 -5.67
N THR A 8 36.05 8.60 -6.88
CA THR A 8 35.14 9.65 -7.33
C THR A 8 33.94 9.61 -6.40
N ALA A 9 34.00 10.39 -5.32
CA ALA A 9 32.86 10.71 -4.49
C ALA A 9 31.77 11.26 -5.43
N ALA A 10 30.62 10.57 -5.48
CA ALA A 10 29.45 11.06 -6.19
C ALA A 10 29.17 12.50 -5.71
N PRO A 11 28.86 13.45 -6.62
CA PRO A 11 28.55 14.81 -6.21
C PRO A 11 27.42 14.76 -5.19
N VAL A 12 27.66 15.29 -4.00
CA VAL A 12 26.62 15.46 -2.99
C VAL A 12 25.54 16.33 -3.62
N PRO A 13 24.28 15.86 -3.72
CA PRO A 13 23.22 16.66 -4.33
C PRO A 13 23.08 17.97 -3.56
N SER A 14 23.03 19.08 -4.30
CA SER A 14 22.88 20.40 -3.67
C SER A 14 21.47 20.54 -3.09
N HIS A 15 21.28 21.43 -2.11
CA HIS A 15 19.95 21.72 -1.57
C HIS A 15 18.96 22.18 -2.66
N ALA A 16 19.44 22.89 -3.69
CA ALA A 16 18.63 23.31 -4.82
C ALA A 16 18.10 22.12 -5.66
N ASP A 17 18.90 21.06 -5.84
CA ASP A 17 18.47 19.85 -6.56
C ASP A 17 17.44 19.05 -5.75
N ALA A 18 17.57 19.06 -4.42
CA ALA A 18 16.60 18.45 -3.51
C ALA A 18 15.26 19.20 -3.54
N ASP A 19 15.28 20.54 -3.58
CA ASP A 19 14.08 21.37 -3.68
C ASP A 19 13.36 21.20 -5.03
N ASP A 20 14.10 21.12 -6.15
CA ASP A 20 13.52 20.82 -7.48
C ASP A 20 12.86 19.43 -7.52
N THR A 21 13.54 18.44 -6.93
CA THR A 21 13.00 17.08 -6.80
C THR A 21 11.71 17.08 -5.99
N GLU A 22 11.68 17.75 -4.84
CA GLU A 22 10.48 17.83 -4.01
C GLU A 22 9.34 18.52 -4.76
N ALA A 23 9.62 19.65 -5.41
CA ALA A 23 8.62 20.37 -6.22
C ALA A 23 8.04 19.49 -7.33
N PHE A 24 8.90 18.74 -8.03
CA PHE A 24 8.46 17.79 -9.04
C PHE A 24 7.57 16.68 -8.44
N ILE A 25 8.02 16.01 -7.38
CA ILE A 25 7.27 14.92 -6.73
C ILE A 25 5.90 15.43 -6.25
N ARG A 26 5.85 16.64 -5.67
CA ARG A 26 4.61 17.28 -5.24
C ARG A 26 3.65 17.53 -6.40
N SER A 27 4.17 18.00 -7.54
CA SER A 27 3.33 18.26 -8.73
C SER A 27 2.73 16.99 -9.33
N ILE A 28 3.51 15.89 -9.42
CA ILE A 28 3.06 14.66 -10.08
C ILE A 28 2.15 13.80 -9.20
N ALA A 29 2.19 13.99 -7.87
CA ALA A 29 1.41 13.21 -6.91
C ALA A 29 -0.09 13.19 -7.23
N HIS A 30 -0.67 14.33 -7.61
CA HIS A 30 -2.09 14.42 -7.93
C HIS A 30 -2.45 13.62 -9.20
N GLU A 31 -1.59 13.65 -10.22
CA GLU A 31 -1.80 12.87 -11.44
C GLU A 31 -1.72 11.36 -11.17
N LEU A 32 -0.75 10.94 -10.36
CA LEU A 32 -0.57 9.54 -9.96
C LEU A 32 -1.73 9.04 -9.10
N LEU A 33 -2.23 9.86 -8.18
CA LEU A 33 -3.42 9.51 -7.41
C LEU A 33 -4.62 9.25 -8.33
N GLY A 34 -4.86 10.15 -9.29
CA GLY A 34 -5.90 9.96 -10.30
C GLY A 34 -5.66 8.74 -11.18
N TYR A 35 -4.40 8.39 -11.49
CA TYR A 35 -4.05 7.17 -12.20
C TYR A 35 -4.45 5.90 -11.41
N PHE A 36 -4.16 5.86 -10.11
CA PHE A 36 -4.48 4.73 -9.23
C PHE A 36 -5.98 4.64 -8.93
N ALA A 37 -6.64 5.75 -8.63
CA ALA A 37 -8.08 5.79 -8.37
C ALA A 37 -8.92 5.20 -9.53
N ARG A 38 -8.42 5.29 -10.76
CA ARG A 38 -9.06 4.68 -11.95
C ARG A 38 -8.77 3.18 -12.14
N ARG A 39 -7.78 2.62 -11.44
CA ARG A 39 -7.20 1.28 -11.74
C ARG A 39 -7.13 0.32 -10.56
N VAL A 40 -7.34 0.82 -9.35
CA VAL A 40 -7.28 0.11 -8.08
C VAL A 40 -8.69 -0.01 -7.50
N ILE A 41 -9.05 -1.22 -7.05
CA ILE A 41 -10.35 -1.53 -6.47
C ILE A 41 -10.12 -2.41 -5.24
N PRO A 42 -10.58 -2.01 -4.04
CA PRO A 42 -11.36 -0.80 -3.74
C PRO A 42 -10.54 0.49 -3.89
N SER A 43 -11.21 1.64 -4.05
CA SER A 43 -10.53 2.92 -4.36
C SER A 43 -9.68 3.46 -3.20
N GLU A 44 -9.93 3.00 -1.98
CA GLU A 44 -9.16 3.34 -0.78
C GLU A 44 -7.69 2.90 -0.88
N ASP A 45 -7.42 1.75 -1.50
CA ASP A 45 -6.06 1.24 -1.74
C ASP A 45 -5.24 2.13 -2.71
N ALA A 46 -5.86 3.11 -3.39
CA ALA A 46 -5.18 4.02 -4.30
C ALA A 46 -4.19 4.96 -3.57
N ALA A 47 -4.53 5.38 -2.35
CA ALA A 47 -3.66 6.23 -1.53
C ALA A 47 -2.41 5.47 -1.07
N ASP A 48 -2.55 4.17 -0.78
CA ASP A 48 -1.42 3.31 -0.41
C ASP A 48 -0.48 3.10 -1.60
N CYS A 49 -1.04 2.81 -2.79
CA CYS A 49 -0.25 2.69 -4.02
C CYS A 49 0.50 3.99 -4.36
N LEU A 50 -0.14 5.15 -4.13
CA LEU A 50 0.52 6.44 -4.27
C LEU A 50 1.68 6.57 -3.27
N SER A 51 1.44 6.29 -2.00
CA SER A 51 2.43 6.40 -0.92
C SER A 51 3.66 5.55 -1.21
N GLU A 52 3.47 4.30 -1.65
CA GLU A 52 4.56 3.43 -2.10
C GLU A 52 5.33 4.02 -3.28
N THR A 53 4.62 4.56 -4.27
CA THR A 53 5.24 5.17 -5.45
C THR A 53 6.09 6.38 -5.07
N LEU A 54 5.55 7.29 -4.25
CA LEU A 54 6.28 8.48 -3.77
C LEU A 54 7.52 8.11 -2.96
N LEU A 55 7.43 7.06 -2.13
CA LEU A 55 8.57 6.55 -1.37
C LEU A 55 9.66 5.98 -2.29
N VAL A 56 9.30 5.29 -3.37
CA VAL A 56 10.26 4.84 -4.38
C VAL A 56 10.88 6.00 -5.13
N LEU A 57 10.09 7.01 -5.52
CA LEU A 57 10.58 8.24 -6.16
C LEU A 57 11.61 8.93 -5.25
N TRP A 58 11.29 9.11 -3.97
CA TRP A 58 12.18 9.75 -3.01
C TRP A 58 13.49 8.97 -2.79
N ARG A 59 13.42 7.64 -2.67
CA ARG A 59 14.61 6.79 -2.50
C ARG A 59 15.49 6.74 -3.75
N ARG A 60 14.92 6.98 -4.92
CA ARG A 60 15.61 6.93 -6.22
C ARG A 60 15.75 8.29 -6.88
N ARG A 61 15.62 9.38 -6.11
CA ARG A 61 15.73 10.76 -6.62
C ARG A 61 17.04 11.03 -7.37
N ASP A 62 18.13 10.38 -6.96
CA ASP A 62 19.44 10.54 -7.62
C ASP A 62 19.48 9.93 -9.04
N ARG A 63 18.45 9.17 -9.43
CA ARG A 63 18.27 8.59 -10.78
C ARG A 63 17.15 9.26 -11.56
N LEU A 64 16.56 10.33 -11.02
CA LEU A 64 15.49 11.06 -11.68
C LEU A 64 16.05 11.75 -12.93
N PRO A 65 15.48 11.54 -14.13
CA PRO A 65 15.95 12.18 -15.35
C PRO A 65 15.88 13.71 -15.26
N SER A 66 16.73 14.42 -15.99
CA SER A 66 16.69 15.89 -16.00
C SER A 66 15.48 16.43 -16.76
N GLU A 67 15.14 15.80 -17.89
CA GLU A 67 14.07 16.22 -18.79
C GLU A 67 12.67 15.94 -18.20
N HIS A 68 11.80 16.95 -18.21
CA HIS A 68 10.50 16.87 -17.54
C HIS A 68 9.61 15.73 -18.07
N GLY A 69 9.58 15.54 -19.40
CA GLY A 69 8.82 14.45 -20.02
C GLY A 69 9.32 13.07 -19.60
N GLU A 70 10.63 12.90 -19.51
CA GLU A 70 11.25 11.65 -19.07
C GLU A 70 11.04 11.39 -17.58
N ARG A 71 11.08 12.43 -16.72
CA ARG A 71 10.73 12.30 -15.30
C ARG A 71 9.31 11.79 -15.12
N ARG A 72 8.36 12.37 -15.87
CA ARG A 72 6.95 11.93 -15.84
C ARG A 72 6.84 10.48 -16.26
N ALA A 73 7.41 10.11 -17.41
CA ALA A 73 7.38 8.74 -17.91
C ALA A 73 7.99 7.74 -16.91
N TRP A 74 9.13 8.07 -16.32
CA TRP A 74 9.81 7.26 -15.32
C TRP A 74 8.95 7.06 -14.06
N SER A 75 8.28 8.12 -13.60
CA SER A 75 7.38 8.08 -12.45
C SER A 75 6.15 7.20 -12.69
N TYR A 76 5.55 7.29 -13.88
CA TYR A 76 4.47 6.39 -14.29
C TYR A 76 4.94 4.94 -14.46
N GLY A 77 6.20 4.72 -14.86
CA GLY A 77 6.82 3.39 -14.88
C GLY A 77 6.87 2.76 -13.48
N ILE A 78 7.26 3.53 -12.46
CA ILE A 78 7.22 3.08 -11.06
C ILE A 78 5.78 2.80 -10.63
N ALA A 79 4.86 3.72 -10.92
CA ALA A 79 3.45 3.55 -10.58
C ALA A 79 2.85 2.27 -11.20
N HIS A 80 3.25 1.95 -12.44
CA HIS A 80 2.85 0.72 -13.11
C HIS A 80 3.36 -0.54 -12.40
N LEU A 81 4.63 -0.53 -11.94
CA LEU A 81 5.20 -1.65 -11.19
C LEU A 81 4.50 -1.84 -9.84
N VAL A 82 4.20 -0.75 -9.12
CA VAL A 82 3.42 -0.77 -7.88
C VAL A 82 2.02 -1.34 -8.13
N LEU A 83 1.32 -0.86 -9.16
CA LEU A 83 0.00 -1.40 -9.54
C LEU A 83 0.06 -2.91 -9.84
N ALA A 84 1.09 -3.37 -10.56
CA ALA A 84 1.28 -4.77 -10.86
C ALA A 84 1.55 -5.60 -9.60
N ALA A 85 2.34 -5.07 -8.66
CA ALA A 85 2.59 -5.70 -7.36
C ALA A 85 1.31 -5.79 -6.52
N HIS A 86 0.57 -4.68 -6.41
CA HIS A 86 -0.70 -4.60 -5.70
C HIS A 86 -1.72 -5.63 -6.26
N ARG A 87 -1.88 -5.71 -7.58
CA ARG A 87 -2.76 -6.70 -8.23
C ARG A 87 -2.34 -8.14 -7.94
N ARG A 88 -1.03 -8.45 -7.99
CA ARG A 88 -0.53 -9.80 -7.64
C ARG A 88 -0.76 -10.13 -6.17
N GLY A 89 -0.62 -9.16 -5.27
CA GLY A 89 -0.93 -9.28 -3.85
C GLY A 89 -2.40 -9.66 -3.63
N ARG A 90 -3.32 -8.91 -4.25
CA ARG A 90 -4.76 -9.19 -4.19
C ARG A 90 -5.12 -10.57 -4.72
N VAL A 91 -4.54 -11.00 -5.85
CA VAL A 91 -4.78 -12.35 -6.40
C VAL A 91 -4.32 -13.43 -5.43
N ARG A 92 -3.15 -13.27 -4.78
CA ARG A 92 -2.67 -14.21 -3.76
C ARG A 92 -3.54 -14.21 -2.53
N GLN A 93 -3.97 -13.05 -2.06
CA GLN A 93 -4.84 -12.95 -0.89
C GLN A 93 -6.21 -13.61 -1.15
N LEU A 94 -6.79 -13.38 -2.34
CA LEU A 94 -8.04 -14.04 -2.74
C LEU A 94 -7.87 -15.55 -2.85
N SER A 95 -6.76 -16.05 -3.41
CA SER A 95 -6.54 -17.50 -3.49
C SER A 95 -6.37 -18.14 -2.11
N LEU A 96 -5.71 -17.46 -1.18
CA LEU A 96 -5.62 -17.89 0.22
C LEU A 96 -6.98 -17.84 0.91
N ALA A 97 -7.77 -16.79 0.70
CA ALA A 97 -9.11 -16.67 1.27
C ALA A 97 -10.06 -17.75 0.73
N THR A 98 -9.99 -18.07 -0.56
CA THR A 98 -10.73 -19.19 -1.17
C THR A 98 -10.32 -20.52 -0.54
N ARG A 99 -9.01 -20.80 -0.43
CA ARG A 99 -8.51 -22.02 0.21
C ARG A 99 -8.94 -22.12 1.67
N LEU A 100 -8.86 -21.02 2.42
CA LEU A 100 -9.32 -20.97 3.81
C LEU A 100 -10.82 -21.24 3.90
N ARG A 101 -11.63 -20.67 3.00
CA ARG A 101 -13.07 -20.94 2.95
C ARG A 101 -13.36 -22.41 2.65
N GLU A 102 -12.63 -23.03 1.72
CA GLU A 102 -12.74 -24.46 1.41
C GLU A 102 -12.37 -25.31 2.64
N GLU A 103 -11.25 -25.01 3.31
CA GLU A 103 -10.84 -25.71 4.53
C GLU A 103 -11.88 -25.58 5.65
N LEU A 104 -12.43 -24.38 5.87
CA LEU A 104 -13.48 -24.15 6.88
C LEU A 104 -14.80 -24.87 6.56
N GLN A 105 -15.10 -25.12 5.28
CA GLN A 105 -16.25 -25.94 4.90
C GLN A 105 -16.04 -27.43 5.22
N HIS A 106 -14.80 -27.93 5.06
CA HIS A 106 -14.47 -29.34 5.31
C HIS A 106 -14.18 -29.63 6.79
N ARG A 107 -13.64 -28.64 7.52
CA ARG A 107 -13.37 -28.70 8.95
C ARG A 107 -13.83 -27.38 9.58
N PRO A 108 -15.11 -27.28 9.97
CA PRO A 108 -15.59 -26.12 10.71
C PRO A 108 -14.76 -25.98 11.98
N ILE A 109 -14.13 -24.82 12.16
CA ILE A 109 -13.62 -24.43 13.47
C ILE A 109 -14.87 -24.08 14.27
N ALA A 110 -15.43 -25.05 14.99
CA ALA A 110 -16.39 -24.74 16.03
C ALA A 110 -15.62 -23.91 17.07
N PRO A 111 -16.08 -22.71 17.45
CA PRO A 111 -15.55 -22.08 18.64
C PRO A 111 -15.78 -23.06 19.80
N GLU A 112 -14.75 -23.38 20.56
CA GLU A 112 -14.92 -23.90 21.92
C GLU A 112 -15.42 -22.73 22.79
N SER A 113 -16.61 -22.20 22.48
CA SER A 113 -17.28 -21.24 23.35
C SER A 113 -18.18 -22.01 24.28
N THR A 114 -17.92 -21.91 25.58
CA THR A 114 -18.82 -22.40 26.63
C THR A 114 -20.13 -21.60 26.70
N ASP A 115 -20.30 -20.58 25.85
CA ASP A 115 -21.34 -19.55 25.98
C ASP A 115 -22.09 -19.30 24.65
N ASP A 116 -22.56 -20.39 24.01
CA ASP A 116 -23.44 -20.33 22.83
C ASP A 116 -24.70 -19.47 23.07
N ASP A 117 -25.15 -19.39 24.32
CA ASP A 117 -26.29 -18.56 24.75
C ASP A 117 -26.00 -17.06 24.59
N ALA A 118 -24.77 -16.61 24.88
CA ALA A 118 -24.36 -15.22 24.72
C ALA A 118 -24.26 -14.81 23.24
N ILE A 119 -23.75 -15.71 22.39
CA ILE A 119 -23.68 -15.50 20.93
C ILE A 119 -25.09 -15.42 20.35
N THR A 120 -25.98 -16.32 20.78
CA THR A 120 -27.38 -16.33 20.36
C THR A 120 -28.11 -15.07 20.80
N ALA A 121 -27.93 -14.64 22.05
CA ALA A 121 -28.51 -13.41 22.58
C ALA A 121 -28.01 -12.18 21.80
N LEU A 122 -26.72 -12.08 21.49
CA LEU A 122 -26.17 -10.97 20.69
C LEU A 122 -26.82 -10.91 19.30
N ALA A 123 -27.04 -12.05 18.65
CA ALA A 123 -27.68 -12.12 17.34
C ALA A 123 -29.16 -11.68 17.34
N THR A 124 -29.83 -11.67 18.49
CA THR A 124 -31.21 -11.16 18.61
C THR A 124 -31.31 -9.64 18.69
N LEU A 125 -30.20 -8.93 18.92
CA LEU A 125 -30.17 -7.47 19.01
C LEU A 125 -30.21 -6.82 17.63
N SER A 126 -30.62 -5.54 17.59
CA SER A 126 -30.50 -4.74 16.38
C SER A 126 -29.02 -4.52 16.02
N LEU A 127 -28.71 -4.31 14.73
CA LEU A 127 -27.34 -4.09 14.27
C LEU A 127 -26.62 -2.97 15.02
N ARG A 128 -27.37 -1.93 15.41
CA ARG A 128 -26.86 -0.77 16.17
C ARG A 128 -26.48 -1.13 17.60
N ASP A 129 -27.23 -2.02 18.24
CA ASP A 129 -26.99 -2.43 19.63
C ASP A 129 -25.88 -3.48 19.71
N GLN A 130 -25.78 -4.37 18.70
CA GLN A 130 -24.66 -5.30 18.57
C GLN A 130 -23.33 -4.56 18.48
N GLU A 131 -23.27 -3.49 17.69
CA GLU A 131 -22.08 -2.67 17.52
C GLU A 131 -21.65 -1.99 18.83
N LEU A 132 -22.62 -1.50 19.63
CA LEU A 132 -22.34 -0.93 20.95
C LEU A 132 -21.75 -1.95 21.92
N VAL A 133 -22.28 -3.18 21.94
CA VAL A 133 -21.75 -4.27 22.78
C VAL A 133 -20.34 -4.66 22.36
N CYS A 134 -20.09 -4.82 21.05
CA CYS A 134 -18.76 -5.14 20.52
C CYS A 134 -17.73 -4.03 20.82
N LEU A 135 -18.12 -2.76 20.75
CA LEU A 135 -17.25 -1.62 21.05
C LEU A 135 -16.87 -1.50 22.54
N VAL A 136 -17.75 -1.95 23.45
CA VAL A 136 -17.48 -1.93 24.89
C VAL A 136 -16.56 -3.08 25.29
N VAL A 137 -16.77 -4.28 24.75
CA VAL A 137 -15.96 -5.46 25.08
C VAL A 137 -14.50 -5.32 24.63
N TRP A 138 -14.22 -4.58 23.55
CA TRP A 138 -12.86 -4.38 23.03
C TRP A 138 -12.06 -3.28 23.76
N ARG A 139 -12.64 -2.63 24.79
CA ARG A 139 -11.95 -1.57 25.55
C ARG A 139 -11.17 -2.07 26.77
N ASP A 140 -11.35 -3.33 27.17
CA ASP A 140 -10.54 -3.98 28.20
C ASP A 140 -9.53 -4.98 27.59
#